data_AF-A0A7C6NJK1-F1
#
_entry.id   AF-A0A7C6NJK1-F1
#
_cell.length_a   1.000
_cell.length_b   1.000
_cell.length_c   1.000
_cell.angle_alpha   90.00
_cell.angle_beta   90.00
_cell.angle_gamma   90.00
#
_symmetry.space_group_name_H-M   'P 1'
#
loop_
_entity.id
_entity.type
_entity.pdbx_description
1 polymer ?
#
loop_
_entity_poly.entity_id
_entity_poly.type
_entity_poly.pdbx_seq_one_letter_code
_entity_poly.pdbx_strand_id
1 'polypeptide(L)' 'SSKGNLNFNWRLIMAPLSIMDYIVVHELAHLIYPNHSKDFWKLVESFIPDFKKKKEWLRVNGYRLKI' A
#
# COMPACT_ATOMS: atom_id res chain seq x y z
N SER A 1 -5.71 6.67 4.50
CA SER A 1 -6.09 7.89 5.28
C SER A 1 -7.59 7.91 5.50
N SER A 2 -8.09 8.24 6.70
CA SER A 2 -9.50 8.08 7.11
C SER A 2 -10.51 9.06 6.45
N LYS A 3 -10.05 9.94 5.57
CA LYS A 3 -10.87 10.96 4.90
C LYS A 3 -11.37 10.56 3.49
N GLY A 4 -11.21 9.31 3.07
CA GLY A 4 -11.60 8.86 1.72
C GLY A 4 -10.75 9.40 0.56
N ASN A 5 -9.83 10.34 0.83
CA ASN A 5 -8.87 10.84 -0.15
C ASN A 5 -7.71 9.85 -0.32
N LEU A 6 -7.51 9.35 -1.54
CA LEU A 6 -6.34 8.56 -1.93
C LEU A 6 -5.16 9.52 -2.07
N ASN A 7 -4.17 9.41 -1.18
CA ASN A 7 -2.98 10.25 -1.19
C ASN A 7 -1.75 9.38 -1.41
N PHE A 8 -1.05 9.61 -2.52
CA PHE A 8 0.18 8.90 -2.85
C PHE A 8 1.37 9.83 -2.76
N ASN A 9 2.48 9.33 -2.21
CA ASN A 9 3.75 10.05 -2.28
C ASN A 9 4.29 9.96 -3.71
N TRP A 10 4.58 11.09 -4.35
CA TRP A 10 5.05 11.13 -5.75
C TRP A 10 6.29 10.28 -6.00
N ARG A 11 7.16 10.11 -4.99
CA ARG A 11 8.39 9.28 -5.06
C ARG A 11 8.10 7.80 -5.32
N LEU A 12 6.87 7.34 -5.10
CA LEU A 12 6.45 5.98 -5.38
C LEU A 12 6.53 5.63 -6.87
N ILE A 13 6.60 6.61 -7.76
CA ILE A 13 6.88 6.37 -9.19
C ILE A 13 8.22 5.65 -9.43
N MET A 14 9.14 5.73 -8.47
CA MET A 14 10.45 5.08 -8.52
C MET A 14 10.43 3.65 -7.94
N ALA A 15 9.31 3.20 -7.37
CA ALA A 15 9.18 1.86 -6.83
C ALA A 15 8.92 0.84 -7.96
N PRO A 16 9.29 -0.44 -7.78
CA PRO A 16 8.88 -1.50 -8.69
C PRO A 16 7.35 -1.55 -8.82
N LEU A 17 6.85 -1.89 -10.02
CA LEU A 17 5.41 -1.94 -10.30
C LEU A 17 4.62 -2.80 -9.31
N SER A 18 5.16 -3.95 -8.91
CA SER A 18 4.52 -4.83 -7.93
C SER A 18 4.35 -4.19 -6.55
N ILE A 19 5.20 -3.23 -6.18
CA ILE A 19 5.06 -2.45 -4.96
C ILE A 19 3.98 -1.39 -5.13
N MET A 20 3.90 -0.78 -6.31
CA MET A 20 2.85 0.18 -6.66
C MET A 20 1.46 -0.47 -6.60
N ASP A 21 1.29 -1.68 -7.15
CA ASP A 21 0.04 -2.44 -7.07
C ASP A 21 -0.44 -2.61 -5.63
N TYR A 22 0.49 -2.97 -4.72
CA TYR A 22 0.18 -3.09 -3.30
C TYR A 22 -0.28 -1.77 -2.68
N ILE A 23 0.37 -0.64 -3.00
CA ILE A 23 -0.01 0.66 -2.43
C ILE A 23 -1.36 1.11 -2.98
N VAL A 24 -1.64 0.89 -4.27
CA VAL A 24 -2.95 1.20 -4.86
C VAL A 24 -4.05 0.37 -4.17
N VAL A 25 -3.88 -0.93 -4.04
CA VAL A 25 -4.82 -1.80 -3.31
C VAL A 25 -4.97 -1.36 -1.85
N HIS A 26 -3.87 -0.99 -1.20
CA HIS A 26 -3.88 -0.50 0.19
C HIS A 26 -4.71 0.78 0.36
N GLU A 27 -4.52 1.78 -0.50
CA GLU A 27 -5.28 3.02 -0.44
C GLU A 27 -6.76 2.80 -0.83
N LEU A 28 -7.04 1.93 -1.81
CA LEU A 28 -8.42 1.57 -2.15
C LEU A 28 -9.13 0.84 -1.01
N ALA A 29 -8.44 -0.04 -0.29
CA ALA A 29 -9.00 -0.71 0.88
C ALA A 29 -9.42 0.27 1.97
N HIS A 30 -8.79 1.45 2.06
CA HIS A 30 -9.19 2.51 2.99
C HIS A 30 -10.56 3.13 2.70
N LEU A 31 -11.09 2.98 1.48
CA LEU A 31 -12.44 3.40 1.14
C LEU A 31 -13.52 2.54 1.81
N ILE A 32 -13.19 1.28 2.13
CA ILE A 32 -14.10 0.31 2.75
C ILE A 32 -13.82 0.19 4.25
N TYR A 33 -12.52 0.10 4.60
CA TYR A 33 -12.05 -0.03 5.98
C TYR A 33 -11.13 1.14 6.33
N PRO A 34 -11.62 2.17 7.05
CA PRO A 34 -10.86 3.40 7.31
C PRO A 34 -9.56 3.18 8.11
N ASN A 35 -9.48 2.08 8.85
CA ASN A 35 -8.37 1.71 9.71
C ASN A 35 -7.78 0.36 9.27
N HIS A 36 -6.52 0.10 9.63
CA HIS A 36 -5.81 -1.16 9.37
C HIS A 36 -6.27 -2.33 10.26
N SER A 37 -7.58 -2.55 10.35
CA SER A 37 -8.20 -3.65 11.10
C SER A 37 -7.86 -5.02 10.50
N LYS A 38 -8.27 -6.11 11.17
CA LYS A 38 -8.12 -7.46 10.62
C LYS A 38 -8.82 -7.61 9.26
N ASP A 39 -10.00 -7.01 9.11
CA ASP A 39 -10.77 -7.12 7.87
C ASP A 39 -10.16 -6.28 6.73
N PHE A 40 -9.55 -5.13 7.06
CA PHE A 40 -8.71 -4.39 6.10
C PHE A 40 -7.62 -5.31 5.52
N TRP A 41 -6.87 -6.00 6.37
CA TRP A 41 -5.76 -6.84 5.90
C TRP A 41 -6.25 -8.08 5.16
N LYS A 42 -7.38 -8.66 5.53
CA LYS A 42 -8.02 -9.75 4.75
C LYS A 42 -8.40 -9.28 3.35
N LEU A 43 -8.96 -8.08 3.22
CA LEU A 43 -9.29 -7.51 1.91
C LEU A 43 -8.03 -7.24 1.08
N VAL A 44 -6.98 -6.67 1.67
CA VAL A 44 -5.71 -6.47 0.95
C VAL A 44 -5.12 -7.82 0.51
N GLU A 45 -5.13 -8.83 1.39
CA GLU A 45 -4.63 -10.17 1.11
C GLU A 45 -5.43 -10.89 0.01
N SER A 46 -6.73 -10.64 -0.14
CA SER A 46 -7.53 -11.25 -1.21
C SER A 46 -7.15 -10.78 -2.61
N PHE A 47 -6.56 -9.58 -2.74
CA PHE A 47 -6.03 -9.07 -4.02
C PHE A 47 -4.52 -9.27 -4.15
N ILE A 48 -3.78 -9.12 -3.05
CA ILE A 48 -2.32 -9.21 -3.00
C ILE A 48 -1.92 -10.20 -1.89
N PRO A 49 -1.90 -11.52 -2.18
CA PRO A 49 -1.66 -12.55 -1.16
C PRO A 49 -0.30 -12.44 -0.45
N ASP A 50 0.70 -11.87 -1.12
CA ASP A 50 2.04 -11.66 -0.60
C ASP A 50 2.28 -10.22 -0.09
N PHE A 51 1.21 -9.49 0.26
CA PHE A 51 1.30 -8.08 0.69
C PHE A 51 2.31 -7.85 1.81
N LYS A 52 2.52 -8.83 2.70
CA LYS A 52 3.51 -8.76 3.78
C LYS A 52 4.93 -8.54 3.25
N LYS A 53 5.29 -9.20 2.14
CA LYS A 53 6.60 -9.03 1.49
C LYS A 53 6.73 -7.63 0.90
N LYS A 54 5.67 -7.12 0.27
CA LYS A 54 5.64 -5.78 -0.35
C LYS A 54 5.67 -4.66 0.70
N LYS A 55 4.95 -4.84 1.81
CA LYS A 55 5.01 -3.98 3.00
C LYS A 55 6.43 -3.94 3.58
N GLU A 56 7.09 -5.09 3.70
CA GLU A 56 8.46 -5.18 4.18
C GLU A 56 9.45 -4.51 3.22
N TRP A 57 9.28 -4.71 1.92
CA TRP A 57 10.09 -4.02 0.92
C TRP A 57 10.00 -2.50 1.07
N LEU A 58 8.80 -1.94 1.29
CA LEU A 58 8.63 -0.50 1.51
C LEU A 58 9.30 -0.02 2.80
N ARG A 59 9.23 -0.82 3.87
CA ARG A 59 9.92 -0.51 5.14
C ARG A 59 11.44 -0.39 4.94
N VAL A 60 12.02 -1.27 4.13
CA VAL A 60 13.48 -1.35 3.89
C VAL A 60 13.97 -0.41 2.79
N ASN A 61 13.16 -0.14 1.76
CA ASN A 61 13.61 0.57 0.55
C ASN A 61 12.93 1.94 0.36
N GLY A 62 11.82 2.22 1.05
CA GLY A 62 11.02 3.42 0.81
C GLY A 62 11.80 4.72 1.00
N TYR A 63 12.76 4.77 1.93
CA TYR A 63 13.62 5.94 2.15
C TYR A 63 14.64 6.19 1.03
N ARG A 64 14.87 5.19 0.16
CA ARG A 64 15.80 5.26 -0.98
C ARG A 64 15.12 5.74 -2.26
N LEU A 65 13.79 5.88 -2.29
CA LEU A 65 13.05 6.42 -3.44
C LEU A 65 13.28 7.93 -3.54
N LYS A 66 14.42 8.31 -4.12
CA LYS A 66 14.84 9.70 -4.33
C LYS A 66 15.57 9.81 -5.66
N ILE A 67 15.46 10.97 -6.29
CA ILE A 67 16.32 11.39 -7.42
C ILE A 67 17.71 11.68 -6.88
#